data_AF-A0A940T5F5-F1
#
_entry.id   AF-A0A940T5F5-F1
#
_cell.length_a   1.000
_cell.length_b   1.000
_cell.length_c   1.000
_cell.angle_alpha   90.00
_cell.angle_beta   90.00
_cell.angle_gamma   90.00
#
_symmetry.space_group_name_H-M   'P 1'
#
loop_
_entity.id
_entity.type
_entity.pdbx_description
1 polymer ?
#
loop_
_entity_poly.entity_id
_entity_poly.type
_entity_poly.pdbx_seq_one_letter_code
_entity_poly.pdbx_strand_id
1 'polypeptide(L)'
;MKRVIFFFFILFSAVGVFAQRVTPTVPADSVSWLIKAYTDSINVYRQRIDSIQDANAGLASGNSSHIDFTRLFLPVTFYSNISGRKFSLDGNSDASTFPFRDYIDDILLNVYLHRPDLVSVVDRQIEKAGPIITEAPTKIEAKPQMSDKVAPVVEKSDVAVVPVVVKRPNFWTFKGDLNLHINQNYVSGNWYQGGESNYSMIGRTTLRANYNNKQKVKWDNTLEARLGLATSKGDTIHSLKATENLLRLTSNFGLQATKKWYYTVELEASTQIVKGYRVNNPNCYTAIFAPLNAKLSLGMDYNISWFKNKLTGKVHLAPLTYSLRYCSRSELVKSYGIEEGKHIFDDYGSSFRIEARWTPVTNFYWNVRLTGFTSYKRAELAMENTFHFQFSKYISCDLFIYPRFDDSRVRDEHHAYWQFKEYMSFGLSYSF
;
A
#
# COMPACT_ATOMS: atom_id res chain seq x y z
N MET A 1 -10.63 33.07 20.31
CA MET A 1 -10.56 33.72 18.98
C MET A 1 -9.72 32.84 18.07
N LYS A 2 -10.28 32.47 16.91
CA LYS A 2 -9.78 31.44 16.00
C LYS A 2 -8.72 32.00 15.04
N ARG A 3 -7.63 31.24 14.90
CA ARG A 3 -6.74 31.01 13.73
C ARG A 3 -6.91 31.95 12.54
N VAL A 4 -5.81 32.57 12.11
CA VAL A 4 -5.61 32.97 10.70
C VAL A 4 -4.28 32.39 10.23
N ILE A 5 -4.39 31.43 9.31
CA ILE A 5 -3.32 30.81 8.56
C ILE A 5 -3.28 31.47 7.18
N PHE A 6 -2.06 31.76 6.75
CA PHE A 6 -1.60 32.07 5.40
C PHE A 6 -2.46 31.50 4.26
N PHE A 7 -2.74 32.33 3.25
CA PHE A 7 -3.01 31.88 1.89
C PHE A 7 -2.28 32.76 0.88
N PHE A 8 -1.37 32.13 0.15
CA PHE A 8 -0.72 32.60 -1.07
C PHE A 8 -1.76 32.59 -2.22
N PHE A 9 -1.88 33.68 -2.98
CA PHE A 9 -2.73 33.73 -4.18
C PHE A 9 -1.85 33.99 -5.41
N ILE A 10 -1.86 33.02 -6.33
CA ILE A 10 -1.22 33.08 -7.64
C ILE A 10 -2.12 33.91 -8.56
N LEU A 11 -1.56 34.97 -9.13
CA LEU A 11 -2.16 35.75 -10.22
C LEU A 11 -2.15 34.91 -11.51
N PHE A 12 -3.32 34.62 -12.07
CA PHE A 12 -3.45 34.26 -13.48
C PHE A 12 -4.43 35.25 -14.13
N SER A 13 -3.88 36.06 -15.03
CA SER A 13 -4.62 36.94 -15.92
C SER A 13 -5.28 36.11 -17.03
N ALA A 14 -6.60 36.15 -17.10
CA ALA A 14 -7.35 35.74 -18.29
C ALA A 14 -8.34 36.85 -18.64
N VAL A 15 -8.09 37.47 -19.80
CA VAL A 15 -8.91 38.50 -20.43
C VAL A 15 -10.27 37.92 -20.81
N GLY A 16 -11.33 38.68 -20.53
CA GLY A 16 -12.71 38.27 -20.76
C GLY A 16 -13.13 38.32 -22.23
N VAL A 17 -14.08 37.45 -22.56
CA VAL A 17 -15.06 37.65 -23.64
C VAL A 17 -16.40 37.16 -23.11
N PHE A 18 -17.33 38.08 -22.88
CA PHE A 18 -18.72 37.76 -22.59
C PHE A 18 -19.46 37.58 -23.92
N ALA A 19 -19.92 36.35 -24.18
CA ALA A 19 -20.91 36.07 -25.22
C ALA A 19 -22.23 35.70 -24.53
N GLN A 20 -23.21 36.59 -24.65
CA GLN A 20 -24.54 36.41 -24.10
C GLN A 20 -25.34 35.46 -25.01
N ARG A 21 -25.54 34.22 -24.58
CA ARG A 21 -26.47 33.28 -25.22
C ARG A 21 -27.71 33.15 -24.33
N VAL A 22 -28.85 33.61 -24.84
CA VAL A 22 -30.16 33.35 -24.26
C VAL A 22 -30.60 31.97 -24.72
N THR A 23 -30.80 31.05 -23.79
CA THR A 23 -31.40 29.73 -24.03
C THR A 23 -32.68 29.56 -23.20
N PRO A 24 -33.66 28.79 -23.69
CA PRO A 24 -35.00 28.72 -23.11
C PRO A 24 -34.96 28.00 -21.75
N THR A 25 -35.73 28.50 -20.78
CA THR A 25 -35.91 27.88 -19.47
C THR A 25 -36.80 26.65 -19.58
N VAL A 26 -36.21 25.46 -19.52
CA VAL A 26 -36.91 24.21 -19.20
C VAL A 26 -37.11 24.18 -17.67
N PRO A 27 -38.29 23.80 -17.15
CA PRO A 27 -38.49 23.67 -15.71
C PRO A 27 -37.42 22.73 -15.13
N ALA A 28 -36.64 23.25 -14.18
CA ALA A 28 -35.55 22.51 -13.57
C ALA A 28 -36.10 21.33 -12.75
N ASP A 29 -35.74 20.12 -13.15
CA ASP A 29 -35.94 18.90 -12.37
C ASP A 29 -35.21 19.10 -11.03
N SER A 30 -35.95 19.17 -9.92
CA SER A 30 -35.43 19.57 -8.60
C SER A 30 -34.51 18.53 -7.95
N VAL A 31 -34.30 17.39 -8.62
CA VAL A 31 -33.56 16.23 -8.12
C VAL A 31 -32.20 16.16 -8.80
N SER A 32 -31.14 16.20 -8.00
CA SER A 32 -29.76 16.07 -8.48
C SER A 32 -29.58 14.82 -9.36
N TRP A 33 -28.88 14.95 -10.48
CA TRP A 33 -28.62 13.86 -11.43
C TRP A 33 -28.05 12.60 -10.75
N LEU A 34 -27.23 12.78 -9.70
CA LEU A 34 -26.65 11.70 -8.91
C LEU A 34 -27.73 10.93 -8.14
N ILE A 35 -28.73 11.64 -7.60
CA ILE A 35 -29.86 11.04 -6.89
C ILE A 35 -30.72 10.27 -7.90
N LYS A 36 -30.97 10.84 -9.08
CA LYS A 36 -31.75 10.19 -10.15
C LYS A 36 -31.08 8.91 -10.65
N ALA A 37 -29.78 8.96 -10.92
CA ALA A 37 -29.00 7.79 -11.31
C ALA A 37 -28.97 6.72 -10.21
N TYR A 38 -28.89 7.14 -8.95
CA TYR A 38 -28.94 6.22 -7.81
C TYR A 38 -30.33 5.58 -7.65
N THR A 39 -31.42 6.35 -7.73
CA THR A 39 -32.79 5.82 -7.66
C THR A 39 -33.10 4.89 -8.83
N ASP A 40 -32.63 5.20 -10.03
CA ASP A 40 -32.78 4.32 -11.20
C ASP A 40 -32.01 3.01 -10.99
N SER A 41 -30.79 3.08 -10.44
CA SER A 41 -30.02 1.86 -10.12
C SER A 41 -30.74 0.97 -9.11
N ILE A 42 -31.34 1.55 -8.06
CA ILE A 42 -32.11 0.80 -7.05
C ILE A 42 -33.33 0.11 -7.67
N ASN A 43 -34.06 0.82 -8.54
CA ASN A 43 -35.24 0.26 -9.20
C ASN A 43 -34.87 -0.92 -10.11
N VAL A 44 -33.75 -0.83 -10.83
CA VAL A 44 -33.23 -1.93 -11.65
C VAL A 44 -32.81 -3.13 -10.78
N TYR A 45 -32.14 -2.91 -9.65
CA TYR A 45 -31.78 -4.00 -8.74
C TYR A 45 -32.99 -4.67 -8.11
N ARG A 46 -34.04 -3.90 -7.78
CA ARG A 46 -35.30 -4.43 -7.27
C ARG A 46 -35.98 -5.34 -8.29
N GLN A 47 -36.15 -4.88 -9.52
CA GLN A 47 -36.73 -5.68 -10.60
C GLN A 47 -35.95 -6.99 -10.83
N ARG A 48 -34.61 -6.94 -10.71
CA ARG A 48 -33.77 -8.13 -10.83
C ARG A 48 -33.97 -9.11 -9.67
N ILE A 49 -34.10 -8.63 -8.43
CA ILE A 49 -34.35 -9.49 -7.26
C ILE A 49 -35.73 -10.12 -7.35
N ASP A 50 -36.75 -9.34 -7.71
CA ASP A 50 -38.12 -9.83 -7.88
C ASP A 50 -38.17 -10.93 -8.96
N SER A 51 -37.47 -10.74 -10.10
CA SER A 51 -37.37 -11.78 -11.15
C SER A 51 -36.68 -13.08 -10.70
N ILE A 52 -35.69 -12.99 -9.81
CA ILE A 52 -34.98 -14.16 -9.27
C ILE A 52 -35.85 -14.87 -8.23
N GLN A 53 -36.61 -14.12 -7.42
CA GLN A 53 -37.56 -14.70 -6.47
C GLN A 53 -38.68 -15.45 -7.20
N ASP A 54 -39.24 -14.89 -8.27
CA ASP A 54 -40.26 -15.56 -9.08
C ASP A 54 -39.72 -16.81 -9.78
N ALA A 55 -38.48 -16.74 -10.32
CA ALA A 55 -37.82 -17.90 -10.91
C ALA A 55 -37.59 -19.03 -9.89
N ASN A 56 -37.17 -18.68 -8.67
CA ASN A 56 -36.94 -19.66 -7.59
C ASN A 56 -38.25 -20.20 -7.00
N ALA A 57 -39.32 -19.39 -6.93
CA ALA A 57 -40.65 -19.83 -6.52
C ALA A 57 -41.23 -20.84 -7.52
N GLY A 58 -40.98 -20.65 -8.82
CA GLY A 58 -41.35 -21.62 -9.87
C GLY A 58 -40.60 -22.96 -9.74
N LEU A 59 -39.33 -22.95 -9.32
CA LEU A 59 -38.52 -24.15 -9.13
C LEU A 59 -38.89 -24.95 -7.86
N ALA A 60 -39.35 -24.27 -6.81
CA ALA A 60 -39.71 -24.90 -5.53
C ALA A 60 -41.09 -25.59 -5.51
N SER A 61 -41.95 -25.28 -6.50
CA SER A 61 -43.35 -25.72 -6.55
C SER A 61 -43.57 -27.22 -6.83
N GLY A 62 -42.54 -27.98 -7.25
CA GLY A 62 -42.63 -29.45 -7.43
C GLY A 62 -43.62 -29.95 -8.51
N ASN A 63 -44.52 -29.10 -9.00
CA ASN A 63 -45.35 -29.30 -10.19
C ASN A 63 -44.62 -28.66 -11.38
N SER A 64 -43.59 -29.33 -11.87
CA SER A 64 -42.93 -28.97 -13.11
C SER A 64 -43.78 -29.40 -14.31
N SER A 65 -44.95 -28.79 -14.50
CA SER A 65 -45.48 -28.69 -15.86
C SER A 65 -44.59 -27.72 -16.60
N HIS A 66 -43.56 -28.31 -17.22
CA HIS A 66 -42.46 -27.74 -17.99
C HIS A 66 -42.66 -26.29 -18.46
N ILE A 67 -41.88 -25.36 -17.88
CA ILE A 67 -41.56 -24.12 -18.57
C ILE A 67 -40.60 -24.52 -19.71
N ASP A 68 -41.15 -24.71 -20.90
CA ASP A 68 -40.43 -25.16 -22.10
C ASP A 68 -39.54 -24.05 -22.68
N PHE A 69 -38.39 -23.81 -22.03
CA PHE A 69 -37.34 -22.95 -22.58
C PHE A 69 -36.69 -23.55 -23.85
N THR A 70 -36.97 -24.82 -24.14
CA THR A 70 -36.48 -25.56 -25.31
C THR A 70 -36.68 -24.80 -26.62
N ARG A 71 -37.78 -24.04 -26.76
CA ARG A 71 -38.11 -23.25 -27.96
C ARG A 71 -37.16 -22.09 -28.24
N LEU A 72 -36.47 -21.56 -27.23
CA LEU A 72 -35.45 -20.51 -27.42
C LEU A 72 -34.12 -21.08 -27.92
N PHE A 73 -33.86 -22.35 -27.67
CA PHE A 73 -32.60 -23.01 -28.00
C PHE A 73 -32.67 -23.81 -29.32
N LEU A 74 -33.86 -23.94 -29.89
CA LEU A 74 -34.06 -24.49 -31.22
C LEU A 74 -33.84 -23.42 -32.30
N PRO A 75 -33.50 -23.81 -33.54
CA PRO A 75 -33.54 -22.89 -34.68
C PRO A 75 -34.87 -22.15 -34.70
N VAL A 76 -34.87 -20.86 -35.05
CA VAL A 76 -36.06 -20.00 -34.99
C VAL A 76 -37.19 -20.64 -35.80
N THR A 77 -38.17 -21.18 -35.07
CA THR A 77 -39.24 -22.01 -35.63
C THR A 77 -40.57 -21.32 -35.47
N PHE A 78 -41.39 -21.38 -36.52
CA PHE A 78 -42.78 -20.95 -36.46
C PHE A 78 -43.62 -21.97 -35.71
N TYR A 79 -44.15 -21.59 -34.54
CA TYR A 79 -45.06 -22.39 -33.75
C TYR A 79 -46.50 -21.90 -33.93
N SER A 80 -47.33 -22.70 -34.60
CA SER A 80 -48.72 -22.39 -34.91
C SER A 80 -49.60 -22.28 -33.66
N ASN A 81 -49.25 -22.98 -32.57
CA ASN A 81 -49.95 -22.89 -31.30
C ASN A 81 -49.74 -21.55 -30.55
N ILE A 82 -48.70 -20.77 -30.88
CA ILE A 82 -48.46 -19.45 -30.27
C ILE A 82 -49.41 -18.43 -30.88
N SER A 83 -49.48 -18.39 -32.21
CA SER A 83 -50.43 -17.53 -32.93
C SER A 83 -51.88 -17.94 -32.61
N GLY A 84 -52.18 -19.24 -32.59
CA GLY A 84 -53.51 -19.74 -32.21
C GLY A 84 -53.97 -19.28 -30.83
N ARG A 85 -53.08 -19.25 -29.82
CA ARG A 85 -53.41 -18.80 -28.45
C ARG A 85 -53.48 -17.27 -28.31
N LYS A 86 -52.56 -16.54 -28.93
CA LYS A 86 -52.53 -15.06 -28.83
C LYS A 86 -53.66 -14.39 -29.63
N PHE A 87 -54.20 -15.08 -30.63
CA PHE A 87 -55.31 -14.60 -31.45
C PHE A 87 -56.63 -15.34 -31.19
N SER A 88 -56.71 -16.26 -30.22
CA SER A 88 -57.98 -16.88 -29.83
C SER A 88 -58.85 -15.89 -29.07
N LEU A 89 -60.13 -15.82 -29.43
CA LEU A 89 -61.15 -15.02 -28.74
C LEU A 89 -61.68 -15.69 -27.47
N ASP A 90 -61.38 -16.98 -27.27
CA ASP A 90 -61.69 -17.72 -26.06
C ASP A 90 -60.78 -17.24 -24.93
N GLY A 91 -61.33 -16.45 -24.00
CA GLY A 91 -60.62 -15.83 -22.87
C GLY A 91 -60.08 -16.80 -21.81
N ASN A 92 -59.93 -18.09 -22.12
CA ASN A 92 -59.23 -19.06 -21.28
C ASN A 92 -57.73 -19.08 -21.62
N SER A 93 -57.06 -17.97 -21.36
CA SER A 93 -55.61 -18.00 -21.22
C SER A 93 -55.27 -18.51 -19.81
N ASP A 94 -54.61 -19.66 -19.71
CA ASP A 94 -53.90 -20.15 -18.51
C ASP A 94 -52.75 -19.21 -18.06
N ALA A 95 -52.88 -17.91 -18.34
CA ALA A 95 -51.94 -16.83 -18.04
C ALA A 95 -51.68 -16.69 -16.53
N SER A 96 -52.61 -17.16 -15.69
CA SER A 96 -52.45 -17.13 -14.23
C SER A 96 -51.49 -18.20 -13.70
N THR A 97 -51.13 -19.21 -14.49
CA THR A 97 -50.40 -20.38 -13.97
C THR A 97 -48.90 -20.33 -14.30
N PHE A 98 -48.47 -19.65 -15.38
CA PHE A 98 -47.05 -19.57 -15.78
C PHE A 98 -46.68 -18.24 -16.46
N PRO A 99 -46.33 -17.17 -15.73
CA PRO A 99 -46.02 -15.85 -16.30
C PRO A 99 -44.84 -15.87 -17.29
N PHE A 100 -43.88 -16.78 -17.10
CA PHE A 100 -42.74 -16.93 -18.00
C PHE A 100 -43.10 -17.49 -19.38
N ARG A 101 -44.17 -18.28 -19.50
CA ARG A 101 -44.58 -18.88 -20.79
C ARG A 101 -45.15 -17.83 -21.74
N ASP A 102 -45.99 -16.93 -21.22
CA ASP A 102 -46.58 -15.85 -22.02
C ASP A 102 -45.52 -14.87 -22.53
N TYR A 103 -44.47 -14.63 -21.74
CA TYR A 103 -43.34 -13.79 -22.14
C TYR A 103 -42.54 -14.40 -23.31
N ILE A 104 -42.30 -15.71 -23.31
CA ILE A 104 -41.64 -16.40 -24.44
C ILE A 104 -42.55 -16.37 -25.68
N ASP A 105 -43.85 -16.58 -25.49
CA ASP A 105 -44.83 -16.51 -26.58
C ASP A 105 -44.88 -15.09 -27.21
N ASP A 106 -44.78 -14.02 -26.41
CA ASP A 106 -44.72 -12.63 -26.90
C ASP A 106 -43.42 -12.31 -27.64
N ILE A 107 -42.27 -12.81 -27.17
CA ILE A 107 -40.99 -12.65 -27.85
C ILE A 107 -41.03 -13.33 -29.22
N LEU A 108 -41.48 -14.59 -29.28
CA LEU A 108 -41.58 -15.34 -30.52
C LEU A 108 -42.60 -14.71 -31.48
N LEU A 109 -43.74 -14.24 -30.95
CA LEU A 109 -44.73 -13.51 -31.75
C LEU A 109 -44.15 -12.21 -32.33
N ASN A 110 -43.37 -11.46 -31.56
CA ASN A 110 -42.69 -10.27 -32.05
C ASN A 110 -41.74 -10.60 -33.21
N VAL A 111 -40.97 -11.69 -33.10
CA VAL A 111 -40.11 -12.18 -34.20
C VAL A 111 -40.96 -12.53 -35.43
N TYR A 112 -42.11 -13.20 -35.26
CA TYR A 112 -42.99 -13.54 -36.38
C TYR A 112 -43.54 -12.31 -37.12
N LEU A 113 -43.84 -11.23 -36.38
CA LEU A 113 -44.43 -10.01 -36.93
C LEU A 113 -43.39 -9.06 -37.55
N HIS A 114 -42.22 -8.92 -36.93
CA HIS A 114 -41.23 -7.91 -37.35
C HIS A 114 -40.06 -8.48 -38.16
N ARG A 115 -39.73 -9.76 -37.99
CA ARG A 115 -38.59 -10.42 -38.64
C ARG A 115 -38.94 -11.85 -39.10
N PRO A 116 -39.93 -12.01 -40.00
CA PRO A 116 -40.30 -13.32 -40.53
C PRO A 116 -39.16 -13.97 -41.35
N ASP A 117 -38.20 -13.17 -41.82
CA ASP A 117 -36.99 -13.63 -42.52
C ASP A 117 -36.09 -14.54 -41.66
N LEU A 118 -36.16 -14.42 -40.33
CA LEU A 118 -35.35 -15.22 -39.42
C LEU A 118 -35.95 -16.60 -39.15
N VAL A 119 -37.22 -16.81 -39.47
CA VAL A 119 -37.94 -18.06 -39.24
C VAL A 119 -37.54 -19.08 -40.32
N SER A 120 -36.79 -20.10 -39.93
CA SER A 120 -36.21 -21.07 -40.88
C SER A 120 -36.98 -22.39 -40.95
N VAL A 121 -37.75 -22.73 -39.91
CA VAL A 121 -38.41 -24.03 -39.75
C VAL A 121 -39.86 -23.81 -39.26
N VAL A 122 -40.75 -24.77 -39.51
CA VAL A 122 -42.13 -24.79 -38.99
C VAL A 122 -42.30 -25.94 -38.00
N ASP A 123 -43.11 -25.75 -36.95
CA ASP A 123 -43.37 -26.72 -35.89
C ASP A 123 -43.63 -28.16 -36.37
N ARG A 124 -44.43 -28.35 -37.41
CA ARG A 124 -44.69 -29.67 -38.03
C ARG A 124 -43.43 -30.38 -38.51
N GLN A 125 -42.37 -29.65 -38.89
CA GLN A 125 -41.09 -30.23 -39.28
C GLN A 125 -40.29 -30.71 -38.08
N ILE A 126 -40.41 -30.04 -36.93
CA ILE A 126 -39.81 -30.50 -35.66
C ILE A 126 -40.54 -31.73 -35.15
N GLU A 127 -41.88 -31.75 -35.21
CA GLU A 127 -42.67 -32.92 -34.81
C GLU A 127 -42.33 -34.16 -35.64
N LYS A 128 -42.05 -33.99 -36.94
CA LYS A 128 -41.58 -35.06 -37.83
C LYS A 128 -40.16 -35.54 -37.51
N ALA A 129 -39.31 -34.69 -36.94
CA ALA A 129 -37.94 -35.05 -36.54
C ALA A 129 -37.89 -35.90 -35.26
N GLY A 130 -39.04 -36.09 -34.60
CA GLY A 130 -39.16 -36.85 -33.34
C GLY A 130 -38.79 -36.01 -32.11
N PRO A 131 -39.20 -36.45 -30.90
CA PRO A 131 -38.82 -35.75 -29.69
C PRO A 131 -37.30 -35.79 -29.50
N ILE A 132 -36.71 -34.66 -29.11
CA ILE A 132 -35.36 -34.63 -28.55
C ILE A 132 -35.40 -35.56 -27.35
N ILE A 133 -34.59 -36.61 -27.36
CA ILE A 133 -34.46 -37.55 -26.25
C ILE A 133 -34.07 -36.74 -25.02
N THR A 134 -35.08 -36.36 -24.24
CA THR A 134 -34.88 -35.93 -22.87
C THR A 134 -34.87 -37.26 -22.14
N GLU A 135 -33.68 -37.76 -21.81
CA GLU A 135 -33.59 -38.88 -20.89
C GLU A 135 -34.43 -38.49 -19.67
N ALA A 136 -35.53 -39.22 -19.45
CA ALA A 136 -36.32 -39.06 -18.26
C ALA A 136 -35.35 -39.20 -17.08
N PRO A 137 -35.37 -38.31 -16.07
CA PRO A 137 -34.53 -38.51 -14.90
C PRO A 137 -34.84 -39.91 -14.39
N THR A 138 -33.83 -40.78 -14.38
CA THR A 138 -33.98 -42.17 -14.00
C THR A 138 -34.57 -42.18 -12.60
N LYS A 139 -35.85 -42.54 -12.48
CA LYS A 139 -36.48 -42.74 -11.19
C LYS A 139 -35.75 -43.92 -10.56
N ILE A 140 -34.88 -43.63 -9.60
CA ILE A 140 -34.22 -44.66 -8.79
C ILE A 140 -35.34 -45.29 -7.96
N GLU A 141 -35.97 -46.33 -8.50
CA GLU A 141 -36.78 -47.23 -7.68
C GLU A 141 -35.80 -48.04 -6.85
N ALA A 142 -35.62 -47.63 -5.59
CA ALA A 142 -34.98 -48.46 -4.60
C ALA A 142 -35.82 -49.73 -4.43
N LYS A 143 -35.45 -50.80 -5.14
CA LYS A 143 -35.88 -52.15 -4.78
C LYS A 143 -35.14 -52.51 -3.49
N PRO A 144 -35.81 -52.64 -2.34
CA PRO A 144 -35.12 -53.11 -1.15
C PRO A 144 -34.78 -54.59 -1.39
N GLN A 145 -33.53 -54.87 -1.71
CA GLN A 145 -33.01 -56.20 -1.44
C GLN A 145 -32.92 -56.30 0.08
N MET A 146 -33.76 -57.15 0.66
CA MET A 146 -33.55 -57.65 2.01
C MET A 146 -32.22 -58.41 2.01
N SER A 147 -31.14 -57.72 2.31
CA SER A 147 -29.90 -58.35 2.77
C SER A 147 -30.15 -58.80 4.20
N ASP A 148 -29.91 -60.09 4.46
CA ASP A 148 -29.81 -60.62 5.81
C ASP A 148 -28.94 -59.69 6.67
N LYS A 149 -29.34 -59.52 7.93
CA LYS A 149 -28.65 -58.66 8.92
C LYS A 149 -27.21 -59.11 9.10
N VAL A 150 -26.32 -58.64 8.23
CA VAL A 150 -24.90 -58.56 8.50
C VAL A 150 -24.72 -57.37 9.43
N ALA A 151 -24.14 -57.62 10.61
CA ALA A 151 -23.81 -56.58 11.57
C ALA A 151 -23.09 -55.43 10.84
N PRO A 152 -23.39 -54.16 11.15
CA PRO A 152 -22.80 -53.04 10.45
C PRO A 152 -21.28 -53.15 10.58
N VAL A 153 -20.61 -53.44 9.46
CA VAL A 153 -19.18 -53.15 9.36
C VAL A 153 -19.11 -51.65 9.55
N VAL A 154 -18.50 -51.22 10.65
CA VAL A 154 -18.20 -49.83 10.88
C VAL A 154 -17.35 -49.40 9.69
N GLU A 155 -17.95 -48.71 8.73
CA GLU A 155 -17.20 -47.85 7.85
C GLU A 155 -16.49 -46.88 8.78
N LYS A 156 -15.23 -47.19 9.08
CA LYS A 156 -14.30 -46.16 9.50
C LYS A 156 -14.33 -45.20 8.33
N SER A 157 -15.11 -44.13 8.48
CA SER A 157 -14.82 -42.87 7.85
C SER A 157 -13.33 -42.68 8.07
N ASP A 158 -12.52 -42.98 7.05
CA ASP A 158 -11.20 -42.42 6.91
C ASP A 158 -11.46 -40.93 6.80
N VAL A 159 -11.62 -40.29 7.97
CA VAL A 159 -11.47 -38.86 8.11
C VAL A 159 -10.12 -38.65 7.49
N ALA A 160 -10.08 -38.11 6.27
CA ALA A 160 -8.84 -37.72 5.65
C ALA A 160 -8.18 -36.83 6.69
N VAL A 161 -7.19 -37.37 7.39
CA VAL A 161 -6.45 -36.66 8.41
C VAL A 161 -5.71 -35.65 7.58
N VAL A 162 -6.30 -34.47 7.40
CA VAL A 162 -5.62 -33.33 6.82
C VAL A 162 -4.37 -33.21 7.68
N PRO A 163 -3.17 -33.48 7.14
CA PRO A 163 -1.97 -33.39 7.94
C PRO A 163 -1.91 -31.92 8.37
N VAL A 164 -2.25 -31.66 9.63
CA VAL A 164 -2.06 -30.36 10.23
C VAL A 164 -0.55 -30.20 10.28
N VAL A 165 0.02 -29.64 9.22
CA VAL A 165 1.43 -29.30 9.17
C VAL A 165 1.60 -28.20 10.21
N VAL A 166 1.97 -28.59 11.42
CA VAL A 166 2.35 -27.68 12.50
C VAL A 166 3.66 -27.04 12.05
N LYS A 167 3.56 -26.02 11.20
CA LYS A 167 4.71 -25.22 10.79
C LYS A 167 5.17 -24.45 12.01
N ARG A 168 6.46 -24.58 12.35
CA ARG A 168 7.05 -23.81 13.45
C ARG A 168 6.68 -22.33 13.26
N PRO A 169 6.15 -21.65 14.28
CA PRO A 169 5.77 -20.25 14.15
C PRO A 169 6.98 -19.42 13.71
N ASN A 170 6.86 -18.73 12.57
CA ASN A 170 7.87 -17.79 12.14
C ASN A 170 7.71 -16.51 12.97
N PHE A 171 8.63 -16.31 13.91
CA PHE A 171 8.67 -15.12 14.76
C PHE A 171 9.47 -13.97 14.14
N TRP A 172 10.12 -14.21 12.99
CA TRP A 172 10.87 -13.21 12.25
C TRP A 172 10.00 -12.53 11.19
N THR A 173 10.04 -11.20 11.19
CA THR A 173 9.44 -10.34 10.17
C THR A 173 10.55 -9.57 9.48
N PHE A 174 10.67 -9.76 8.16
CA PHE A 174 11.59 -9.02 7.32
C PHE A 174 10.81 -7.95 6.56
N LYS A 175 11.35 -6.72 6.51
CA LYS A 175 10.80 -5.62 5.71
C LYS A 175 11.93 -4.88 5.03
N GLY A 176 11.70 -4.39 3.81
CA GLY A 176 12.68 -3.60 3.08
C GLY A 176 12.04 -2.37 2.45
N ASP A 177 12.66 -1.22 2.61
CA ASP A 177 12.33 0.01 1.91
C ASP A 177 13.54 0.45 1.06
N LEU A 178 13.35 0.59 -0.25
CA LEU A 178 14.35 1.03 -1.22
C LEU A 178 13.85 2.28 -1.91
N ASN A 179 14.55 3.40 -1.71
CA ASN A 179 14.27 4.67 -2.36
C ASN A 179 15.47 5.09 -3.20
N LEU A 180 15.21 5.50 -4.45
CA LEU A 180 16.21 5.98 -5.38
C LEU A 180 15.73 7.29 -6.01
N HIS A 181 16.41 8.38 -5.69
CA HIS A 181 16.13 9.70 -6.21
C HIS A 181 17.25 10.13 -7.14
N ILE A 182 16.89 10.65 -8.31
CA ILE A 182 17.83 11.08 -9.35
C ILE A 182 17.43 12.50 -9.73
N ASN A 183 18.41 13.40 -9.77
CA ASN A 183 18.23 14.76 -10.21
C ASN A 183 19.30 15.10 -11.25
N GLN A 184 18.85 15.63 -12.38
CA GLN A 184 19.68 16.03 -13.51
C GLN A 184 19.37 17.48 -13.83
N ASN A 185 20.39 18.33 -13.74
CA ASN A 185 20.35 19.71 -14.19
C ASN A 185 21.36 19.89 -15.32
N TYR A 186 20.90 20.29 -16.51
CA TYR A 186 21.76 20.59 -17.65
C TYR A 186 21.59 22.05 -18.07
N VAL A 187 22.70 22.79 -18.02
CA VAL A 187 22.75 24.18 -18.50
C VAL A 187 23.66 24.22 -19.72
N SER A 188 23.16 24.74 -20.83
CA SER A 188 23.96 24.92 -22.05
C SER A 188 24.99 26.03 -21.87
N GLY A 189 26.14 25.92 -22.55
CA GLY A 189 27.23 26.90 -22.41
C GLY A 189 26.85 28.32 -22.88
N ASN A 190 25.81 28.45 -23.69
CA ASN A 190 25.26 29.72 -24.17
C ASN A 190 24.04 30.20 -23.37
N TRP A 191 23.69 29.56 -22.24
CA TRP A 191 22.56 29.98 -21.43
C TRP A 191 22.84 31.36 -20.81
N TYR A 192 22.01 32.35 -21.17
CA TYR A 192 22.26 33.76 -20.89
C TYR A 192 22.32 34.12 -19.40
N GLN A 193 21.70 33.34 -18.52
CA GLN A 193 21.76 33.55 -17.05
C GLN A 193 23.00 32.91 -16.42
N GLY A 194 23.79 32.15 -17.20
CA GLY A 194 24.82 31.28 -16.67
C GLY A 194 24.26 30.14 -15.82
N GLY A 195 25.13 29.26 -15.34
CA GLY A 195 24.75 28.16 -14.45
C GLY A 195 25.65 26.94 -14.64
N GLU A 196 25.58 26.01 -13.68
CA GLU A 196 26.37 24.79 -13.70
C GLU A 196 25.47 23.57 -13.89
N SER A 197 25.76 22.79 -14.94
CA SER A 197 25.20 21.46 -15.09
C SER A 197 25.65 20.57 -13.93
N ASN A 198 24.71 19.91 -13.27
CA ASN A 198 24.97 18.98 -12.19
C ASN A 198 24.11 17.72 -12.34
N TYR A 199 24.65 16.61 -11.86
CA TYR A 199 23.93 15.35 -11.71
C TYR A 199 24.03 14.95 -10.25
N SER A 200 22.92 14.50 -9.67
CA SER A 200 22.91 13.94 -8.33
C SER A 200 21.98 12.74 -8.21
N MET A 201 22.36 11.81 -7.35
CA MET A 201 21.63 10.58 -7.09
C MET A 201 21.67 10.31 -5.59
N ILE A 202 20.53 10.00 -4.99
CA ILE A 202 20.43 9.63 -3.58
C ILE A 202 19.72 8.27 -3.50
N GLY A 203 20.44 7.25 -3.06
CA GLY A 203 19.89 5.95 -2.71
C GLY A 203 19.73 5.82 -1.20
N ARG A 204 18.55 5.39 -0.74
CA ARG A 204 18.26 5.06 0.65
C ARG A 204 17.66 3.66 0.73
N THR A 205 18.33 2.81 1.50
CA THR A 205 17.93 1.42 1.74
C THR A 205 17.72 1.22 3.23
N THR A 206 16.53 0.80 3.64
CA THR A 206 16.23 0.44 5.03
C THR A 206 15.74 -0.99 5.09
N LEU A 207 16.52 -1.88 5.70
CA LEU A 207 16.18 -3.28 5.92
C LEU A 207 15.87 -3.48 7.40
N ARG A 208 14.75 -4.14 7.70
CA ARG A 208 14.35 -4.48 9.07
C ARG A 208 14.21 -5.99 9.22
N ALA A 209 14.79 -6.53 10.28
CA ALA A 209 14.68 -7.93 10.67
C ALA A 209 14.28 -7.99 12.14
N ASN A 210 12.98 -8.18 12.38
CA ASN A 210 12.41 -8.10 13.71
C ASN A 210 11.94 -9.48 14.18
N TYR A 211 12.43 -9.91 15.33
CA TYR A 211 11.99 -11.11 16.01
C TYR A 211 11.06 -10.75 17.17
N ASN A 212 9.90 -11.41 17.24
CA ASN A 212 8.98 -11.27 18.36
C ASN A 212 8.34 -12.61 18.68
N ASN A 213 8.75 -13.21 19.80
CA ASN A 213 8.25 -14.53 20.23
C ASN A 213 6.83 -14.50 20.81
N LYS A 214 6.18 -13.32 20.88
CA LYS A 214 4.88 -13.08 21.54
C LYS A 214 4.82 -13.48 23.03
N GLN A 215 5.94 -13.89 23.61
CA GLN A 215 6.09 -14.43 24.97
C GLN A 215 7.07 -13.61 25.81
N LYS A 216 7.22 -12.31 25.49
CA LYS A 216 8.00 -11.26 26.21
C LYS A 216 9.37 -10.92 25.61
N VAL A 217 9.87 -11.63 24.60
CA VAL A 217 11.17 -11.30 23.97
C VAL A 217 10.93 -10.60 22.63
N LYS A 218 11.57 -9.45 22.45
CA LYS A 218 11.63 -8.71 21.19
C LYS A 218 13.08 -8.46 20.82
N TRP A 219 13.40 -8.61 19.55
CA TRP A 219 14.68 -8.24 19.01
C TRP A 219 14.48 -7.55 17.67
N ASP A 220 14.59 -6.22 17.68
CA ASP A 220 14.39 -5.37 16.52
C ASP A 220 15.74 -5.00 15.92
N ASN A 221 15.97 -5.36 14.66
CA ASN A 221 17.18 -4.99 13.93
C ASN A 221 16.81 -4.13 12.73
N THR A 222 17.45 -2.98 12.61
CA THR A 222 17.30 -2.08 11.46
C THR A 222 18.67 -1.75 10.89
N LEU A 223 18.87 -2.06 9.61
CA LEU A 223 20.03 -1.66 8.83
C LEU A 223 19.60 -0.58 7.85
N GLU A 224 20.22 0.59 7.92
CA GLU A 224 19.97 1.72 7.06
C GLU A 224 21.25 2.11 6.32
N ALA A 225 21.16 2.18 5.00
CA ALA A 225 22.22 2.66 4.13
C ALA A 225 21.70 3.86 3.35
N ARG A 226 22.42 4.99 3.39
CA ARG A 226 22.15 6.19 2.60
C ARG A 226 23.41 6.56 1.83
N LEU A 227 23.29 6.65 0.52
CA LEU A 227 24.36 7.03 -0.38
C LEU A 227 23.87 8.10 -1.35
N GLY A 228 24.41 9.30 -1.21
CA GLY A 228 24.19 10.43 -2.09
C GLY A 228 25.45 10.73 -2.86
N LEU A 229 25.37 10.80 -4.18
CA LEU A 229 26.46 11.13 -5.08
C LEU A 229 26.05 12.34 -5.91
N ALA A 230 26.93 13.33 -6.05
CA ALA A 230 26.70 14.50 -6.89
C ALA A 230 27.97 14.92 -7.62
N THR A 231 27.81 15.47 -8.82
CA THR A 231 28.92 16.06 -9.58
C THR A 231 29.13 17.51 -9.19
N SER A 232 30.39 17.96 -9.15
CA SER A 232 30.78 19.32 -8.76
C SER A 232 31.74 19.87 -9.81
N LYS A 233 31.29 20.78 -10.68
CA LYS A 233 32.16 21.37 -11.73
C LYS A 233 33.34 22.15 -11.15
N GLY A 234 33.19 22.76 -9.97
CA GLY A 234 34.26 23.46 -9.27
C GLY A 234 35.37 22.57 -8.68
N ASP A 235 35.32 21.24 -8.89
CA ASP A 235 36.37 20.32 -8.47
C ASP A 235 37.14 19.79 -9.67
N THR A 236 38.41 20.18 -9.78
CA THR A 236 39.30 19.72 -10.85
C THR A 236 39.90 18.34 -10.58
N ILE A 237 39.83 17.85 -9.34
CA ILE A 237 40.44 16.59 -8.91
C ILE A 237 39.42 15.45 -8.89
N HIS A 238 38.19 15.73 -8.43
CA HIS A 238 37.14 14.73 -8.25
C HIS A 238 35.86 15.11 -8.99
N SER A 239 35.50 14.33 -10.02
CA SER A 239 34.27 14.55 -10.80
C SER A 239 32.98 14.21 -10.03
N LEU A 240 33.07 13.29 -9.05
CA LEU A 240 31.93 12.78 -8.27
C LEU A 240 32.21 12.87 -6.77
N LYS A 241 31.25 13.37 -6.00
CA LYS A 241 31.36 13.56 -4.55
C LYS A 241 30.22 12.90 -3.80
N ALA A 242 30.53 12.36 -2.63
CA ALA A 242 29.52 11.86 -1.72
C ALA A 242 28.85 13.02 -0.94
N THR A 243 27.57 13.28 -1.20
CA THR A 243 26.74 14.28 -0.50
C THR A 243 26.01 13.69 0.71
N GLU A 244 25.72 12.39 0.65
CA GLU A 244 25.18 11.62 1.77
C GLU A 244 25.91 10.29 1.85
N ASN A 245 26.27 9.89 3.06
CA ASN A 245 27.07 8.70 3.27
C ASN A 245 26.86 8.23 4.69
N LEU A 246 25.98 7.25 4.87
CA LEU A 246 25.64 6.73 6.17
C LEU A 246 25.30 5.25 6.05
N LEU A 247 26.02 4.42 6.79
CA LEU A 247 25.63 3.06 7.11
C LEU A 247 25.34 3.00 8.59
N ARG A 248 24.12 2.65 8.97
CA ARG A 248 23.68 2.61 10.36
C ARG A 248 23.00 1.28 10.64
N LEU A 249 23.52 0.58 11.65
CA LEU A 249 22.92 -0.61 12.21
C LEU A 249 22.37 -0.27 13.60
N THR A 250 21.11 -0.56 13.83
CA THR A 250 20.46 -0.43 15.13
C THR A 250 19.91 -1.80 15.52
N SER A 251 20.44 -2.38 16.59
CA SER A 251 19.99 -3.64 17.16
C SER A 251 19.47 -3.36 18.56
N ASN A 252 18.19 -3.65 18.79
CA ASN A 252 17.53 -3.40 20.06
C ASN A 252 16.94 -4.72 20.56
N PHE A 253 17.47 -5.20 21.69
CA PHE A 253 17.00 -6.39 22.36
C PHE A 253 16.17 -5.99 23.57
N GLY A 254 14.91 -6.40 23.61
CA GLY A 254 13.95 -5.99 24.63
C GLY A 254 13.25 -7.15 25.32
N LEU A 255 13.22 -7.12 26.65
CA LEU A 255 12.47 -8.03 27.51
C LEU A 255 11.25 -7.30 28.09
N GLN A 256 10.06 -7.84 27.90
CA GLN A 256 8.82 -7.20 28.32
C GLN A 256 8.71 -7.15 29.84
N ALA A 257 8.72 -5.94 30.39
CA ALA A 257 8.46 -5.68 31.80
C ALA A 257 6.95 -5.58 32.08
N THR A 258 6.25 -4.80 31.26
CA THR A 258 4.80 -4.57 31.34
C THR A 258 4.21 -4.46 29.93
N LYS A 259 2.89 -4.32 29.76
CA LYS A 259 2.22 -4.28 28.44
C LYS A 259 2.90 -3.35 27.42
N LYS A 260 3.38 -2.17 27.84
CA LYS A 260 4.02 -1.17 26.95
C LYS A 260 5.50 -0.90 27.23
N TRP A 261 6.05 -1.45 28.32
CA TRP A 261 7.41 -1.19 28.78
C TRP A 261 8.30 -2.42 28.61
N TYR A 262 9.50 -2.20 28.08
CA TYR A 262 10.49 -3.24 27.83
C TYR A 262 11.82 -2.82 28.45
N TYR A 263 12.49 -3.71 29.17
CA TYR A 263 13.90 -3.54 29.53
C TYR A 263 14.74 -3.82 28.30
N THR A 264 15.56 -2.85 27.89
CA THR A 264 16.19 -2.88 26.58
C THR A 264 17.69 -2.65 26.64
N VAL A 265 18.40 -3.45 25.83
CA VAL A 265 19.80 -3.25 25.49
C VAL A 265 19.83 -2.89 24.02
N GLU A 266 20.43 -1.76 23.71
CA GLU A 266 20.45 -1.23 22.36
C GLU A 266 21.86 -0.89 21.92
N LEU A 267 22.22 -1.42 20.76
CA LEU A 267 23.45 -1.14 20.04
C LEU A 267 23.13 -0.33 18.79
N GLU A 268 23.65 0.89 18.72
CA GLU A 268 23.60 1.73 17.52
C GLU A 268 25.02 1.92 16.98
N ALA A 269 25.32 1.28 15.85
CA ALA A 269 26.59 1.42 15.15
C ALA A 269 26.38 2.23 13.86
N SER A 270 27.21 3.22 13.61
CA SER A 270 27.16 4.03 12.38
C SER A 270 28.54 4.28 11.81
N THR A 271 28.66 4.22 10.49
CA THR A 271 29.88 4.52 9.75
C THR A 271 29.56 5.06 8.36
N GLN A 272 30.58 5.32 7.57
CA GLN A 272 30.52 5.86 6.22
C GLN A 272 30.71 4.70 5.22
N ILE A 273 30.02 4.70 4.08
CA ILE A 273 30.11 3.65 3.06
C ILE A 273 31.30 3.91 2.12
N VAL A 274 31.36 5.12 1.56
CA VAL A 274 32.39 5.53 0.59
C VAL A 274 33.37 6.54 1.18
N LYS A 275 34.47 6.83 0.47
CA LYS A 275 35.37 7.92 0.86
C LYS A 275 34.75 9.28 0.52
N GLY A 276 34.79 10.22 1.45
CA GLY A 276 34.38 11.60 1.22
C GLY A 276 35.57 12.52 0.98
N TYR A 277 35.46 13.42 0.01
CA TYR A 277 36.50 14.38 -0.37
C TYR A 277 35.99 15.82 -0.26
N ARG A 278 36.88 16.74 0.17
CA ARG A 278 36.60 18.18 0.11
C ARG A 278 36.92 18.70 -1.29
N VAL A 279 36.36 19.86 -1.63
CA VAL A 279 36.59 20.51 -2.94
C VAL A 279 38.09 20.73 -3.14
N ASN A 280 38.63 20.27 -4.28
CA ASN A 280 40.03 20.46 -4.68
C ASN A 280 41.06 19.99 -3.64
N ASN A 281 40.70 18.98 -2.82
CA ASN A 281 41.61 18.40 -1.83
C ASN A 281 41.81 16.90 -2.11
N PRO A 282 43.06 16.43 -2.35
CA PRO A 282 43.34 15.02 -2.61
C PRO A 282 43.11 14.14 -1.38
N ASN A 283 43.12 14.72 -0.18
CA ASN A 283 42.94 13.97 1.07
C ASN A 283 41.45 13.77 1.34
N CYS A 284 41.07 12.51 1.57
CA CYS A 284 39.71 12.21 2.02
C CYS A 284 39.53 12.69 3.47
N TYR A 285 38.30 13.08 3.84
CA TYR A 285 37.95 13.41 5.23
C TYR A 285 37.13 12.31 5.92
N THR A 286 36.53 11.39 5.16
CA THR A 286 35.78 10.22 5.66
C THR A 286 36.16 8.98 4.85
N ALA A 287 36.07 7.81 5.49
CA ALA A 287 36.15 6.50 4.85
C ALA A 287 35.37 5.46 5.67
N ILE A 288 35.23 4.24 5.16
CA ILE A 288 34.63 3.15 5.93
C ILE A 288 35.41 2.91 7.22
N PHE A 289 34.69 2.86 8.35
CA PHE A 289 35.24 2.80 9.71
C PHE A 289 36.13 3.98 10.13
N ALA A 290 36.06 5.10 9.40
CA ALA A 290 36.71 6.37 9.73
C ALA A 290 35.69 7.52 9.61
N PRO A 291 34.82 7.71 10.62
CA PRO A 291 34.77 7.01 11.90
C PRO A 291 33.72 5.87 11.93
N LEU A 292 33.91 4.93 12.85
CA LEU A 292 32.88 4.02 13.34
C LEU A 292 32.41 4.54 14.71
N ASN A 293 31.17 5.04 14.79
CA ASN A 293 30.55 5.42 16.06
C ASN A 293 29.63 4.28 16.52
N ALA A 294 29.89 3.70 17.68
CA ALA A 294 29.07 2.68 18.30
C ALA A 294 28.57 3.15 19.67
N LYS A 295 27.26 3.18 19.88
CA LYS A 295 26.63 3.50 21.15
C LYS A 295 25.95 2.24 21.68
N LEU A 296 26.39 1.75 22.84
CA LEU A 296 25.75 0.66 23.57
C LEU A 296 25.00 1.27 24.75
N SER A 297 23.70 1.05 24.80
CA SER A 297 22.79 1.72 25.73
C SER A 297 21.95 0.69 26.48
N LEU A 298 21.85 0.89 27.80
CA LEU A 298 21.04 0.08 28.71
C LEU A 298 19.93 0.96 29.25
N GLY A 299 18.69 0.53 29.03
CA GLY A 299 17.54 1.38 29.28
C GLY A 299 16.19 0.68 29.23
N MET A 300 15.18 1.47 28.92
CA MET A 300 13.81 1.00 28.76
C MET A 300 13.17 1.61 27.52
N ASP A 301 12.38 0.80 26.83
CA ASP A 301 11.55 1.23 25.72
C ASP A 301 10.09 1.31 26.09
N TYR A 302 9.46 2.43 25.77
CA TYR A 302 8.02 2.63 25.83
C TYR A 302 7.41 2.65 24.43
N ASN A 303 6.50 1.72 24.17
CA ASN A 303 5.79 1.66 22.89
C ASN A 303 4.53 2.55 22.91
N ILE A 304 4.50 3.52 21.99
CA ILE A 304 3.40 4.45 21.78
C ILE A 304 2.53 3.94 20.63
N SER A 305 1.22 3.86 20.87
CA SER A 305 0.21 3.79 19.82
C SER A 305 -0.98 4.64 20.21
N TRP A 306 -1.24 5.67 19.42
CA TRP A 306 -2.35 6.62 19.58
C TRP A 306 -3.13 6.77 18.27
N PHE A 307 -4.33 7.37 18.36
CA PHE A 307 -5.22 7.63 17.21
C PHE A 307 -5.53 6.40 16.36
N LYS A 308 -5.92 5.27 16.98
CA LYS A 308 -6.21 3.99 16.29
C LYS A 308 -5.03 3.51 15.42
N ASN A 309 -3.81 3.53 15.96
CA ASN A 309 -2.57 3.18 15.27
C ASN A 309 -2.14 4.13 14.12
N LYS A 310 -2.73 5.33 14.00
CA LYS A 310 -2.23 6.35 13.06
C LYS A 310 -0.93 7.00 13.53
N LEU A 311 -0.71 7.07 14.83
CA LEU A 311 0.56 7.48 15.42
C LEU A 311 1.15 6.27 16.15
N THR A 312 2.23 5.74 15.61
CA THR A 312 3.00 4.66 16.23
C THR A 312 4.39 5.17 16.57
N GLY A 313 4.96 4.72 17.67
CA GLY A 313 6.29 5.17 18.06
C GLY A 313 6.90 4.38 19.20
N LYS A 314 8.15 4.68 19.47
CA LYS A 314 8.99 4.05 20.47
C LYS A 314 9.85 5.12 21.13
N VAL A 315 9.83 5.15 22.46
CA VAL A 315 10.67 6.05 23.26
C VAL A 315 11.64 5.20 24.04
N HIS A 316 12.92 5.28 23.68
CA HIS A 316 14.02 4.66 24.37
C HIS A 316 14.63 5.64 25.36
N LEU A 317 14.70 5.24 26.62
CA LEU A 317 15.33 6.00 27.70
C LEU A 317 16.46 5.16 28.27
N ALA A 318 17.71 5.59 28.06
CA ALA A 318 18.89 4.87 28.50
C ALA A 318 19.71 5.73 29.47
N PRO A 319 19.55 5.52 30.80
CA PRO A 319 20.37 6.23 31.78
C PRO A 319 21.86 5.91 31.63
N LEU A 320 22.21 4.72 31.13
CA LEU A 320 23.59 4.33 30.89
C LEU A 320 23.80 4.07 29.39
N THR A 321 24.72 4.80 28.79
CA THR A 321 25.13 4.66 27.39
C THR A 321 26.64 4.79 27.30
N TYR A 322 27.29 3.75 26.78
CA TYR A 322 28.69 3.76 26.40
C TYR A 322 28.80 4.16 24.92
N SER A 323 29.51 5.23 24.63
CA SER A 323 29.71 5.78 23.29
C SER A 323 31.17 5.60 22.88
N LEU A 324 31.41 4.71 21.94
CA LEU A 324 32.72 4.43 21.34
C LEU A 324 32.82 5.08 19.96
N ARG A 325 33.89 5.82 19.72
CA ARG A 325 34.26 6.36 18.41
C ARG A 325 35.62 5.78 18.02
N TYR A 326 35.64 4.96 16.98
CA TYR A 326 36.84 4.38 16.41
C TYR A 326 37.17 5.04 15.07
N CYS A 327 38.45 5.32 14.82
CA CYS A 327 38.92 5.85 13.54
C CYS A 327 40.06 4.98 13.00
N SER A 328 39.82 4.28 11.88
CA SER A 328 40.83 3.41 11.26
C SER A 328 42.03 4.16 10.69
N ARG A 329 41.85 5.42 10.23
CA ARG A 329 42.92 6.24 9.63
C ARG A 329 43.50 7.23 10.64
N SER A 330 44.81 7.16 10.87
CA SER A 330 45.57 8.04 11.77
C SER A 330 45.48 9.52 11.36
N GLU A 331 45.53 9.81 10.06
CA GLU A 331 45.42 11.16 9.49
C GLU A 331 44.10 11.88 9.85
N LEU A 332 43.04 11.11 10.15
CA LEU A 332 41.70 11.63 10.39
C LEU A 332 41.34 11.73 11.88
N VAL A 333 42.15 11.13 12.76
CA VAL A 333 41.96 11.05 14.22
C VAL A 333 41.66 12.44 14.82
N LYS A 334 42.49 13.44 14.48
CA LYS A 334 42.36 14.82 14.98
C LYS A 334 41.06 15.50 14.54
N SER A 335 40.59 15.22 13.32
CA SER A 335 39.34 15.79 12.78
C SER A 335 38.09 15.27 13.48
N TYR A 336 38.21 14.12 14.17
CA TYR A 336 37.15 13.48 14.93
C TYR A 336 37.24 13.70 16.45
N GLY A 337 38.17 14.56 16.90
CA GLY A 337 38.36 14.90 18.32
C GLY A 337 39.05 13.79 19.13
N ILE A 338 39.72 12.85 18.46
CA ILE A 338 40.51 11.81 19.10
C ILE A 338 41.95 12.34 19.27
N GLU A 339 42.60 12.02 20.39
CA GLU A 339 43.99 12.41 20.65
C GLU A 339 44.95 11.79 19.62
N GLU A 340 45.96 12.56 19.23
CA GLU A 340 46.96 12.14 18.24
C GLU A 340 47.71 10.89 18.73
N GLY A 341 47.77 9.85 17.89
CA GLY A 341 48.33 8.54 18.25
C GLY A 341 47.32 7.54 18.85
N LYS A 342 46.10 7.95 19.18
CA LYS A 342 45.01 7.05 19.58
C LYS A 342 44.01 6.85 18.43
N HIS A 343 43.40 5.67 18.39
CA HIS A 343 42.36 5.34 17.39
C HIS A 343 40.96 5.26 17.98
N ILE A 344 40.87 5.32 19.31
CA ILE A 344 39.65 5.11 20.08
C ILE A 344 39.42 6.33 20.96
N PHE A 345 38.18 6.80 20.96
CA PHE A 345 37.66 7.77 21.89
C PHE A 345 36.36 7.22 22.47
N ASP A 346 36.30 7.11 23.79
CA ASP A 346 35.16 6.53 24.50
C ASP A 346 34.61 7.48 25.55
N ASP A 347 33.29 7.49 25.67
CA ASP A 347 32.54 8.26 26.66
C ASP A 347 31.45 7.40 27.29
N TYR A 348 31.06 7.74 28.51
CA TYR A 348 29.86 7.22 29.14
C TYR A 348 28.91 8.37 29.47
N GLY A 349 27.62 8.06 29.49
CA GLY A 349 26.62 9.09 29.69
C GLY A 349 25.20 8.54 29.63
N SER A 350 24.25 9.41 29.39
CA SER A 350 22.85 9.07 29.22
C SER A 350 22.39 9.42 27.81
N SER A 351 21.48 8.62 27.28
CA SER A 351 20.87 8.87 25.99
C SER A 351 19.36 8.67 26.02
N PHE A 352 18.70 9.30 25.07
CA PHE A 352 17.31 9.01 24.77
C PHE A 352 17.12 8.99 23.26
N ARG A 353 16.17 8.18 22.80
CA ARG A 353 15.75 8.15 21.40
C ARG A 353 14.24 8.10 21.31
N ILE A 354 13.67 8.98 20.50
CA ILE A 354 12.24 9.01 20.21
C ILE A 354 12.07 8.74 18.72
N GLU A 355 11.41 7.64 18.39
CA GLU A 355 11.02 7.30 17.03
C GLU A 355 9.51 7.35 16.93
N ALA A 356 8.96 8.16 16.04
CA ALA A 356 7.53 8.27 15.82
C ALA A 356 7.22 8.29 14.33
N ARG A 357 6.20 7.53 13.94
CA ARG A 357 5.61 7.53 12.61
C ARG A 357 4.16 7.97 12.69
N TRP A 358 3.85 9.06 12.02
CA TRP A 358 2.50 9.59 11.92
C TRP A 358 1.97 9.42 10.50
N THR A 359 0.88 8.66 10.36
CA THR A 359 0.21 8.37 9.08
C THR A 359 -1.25 8.85 9.16
N PRO A 360 -1.52 10.16 9.01
CA PRO A 360 -2.88 10.70 9.09
C PRO A 360 -3.75 10.24 7.90
N VAL A 361 -3.14 10.15 6.71
CA VAL A 361 -3.73 9.72 5.43
C VAL A 361 -2.83 8.67 4.77
N THR A 362 -3.35 7.92 3.79
CA THR A 362 -2.61 6.80 3.16
C THR A 362 -1.39 7.24 2.35
N ASN A 363 -1.46 8.42 1.73
CA ASN A 363 -0.45 8.91 0.78
C ASN A 363 0.63 9.78 1.44
N PHE A 364 0.58 9.91 2.77
CA PHE A 364 1.53 10.72 3.52
C PHE A 364 1.84 10.07 4.85
N TYR A 365 3.14 9.98 5.15
CA TYR A 365 3.59 9.69 6.50
C TYR A 365 4.77 10.57 6.86
N TRP A 366 4.83 10.91 8.14
CA TRP A 366 5.94 11.65 8.74
C TRP A 366 6.68 10.73 9.70
N ASN A 367 7.96 10.48 9.41
CA ASN A 367 8.87 9.79 10.31
C ASN A 367 9.73 10.82 11.05
N VAL A 368 9.70 10.76 12.38
CA VAL A 368 10.55 11.53 13.29
C VAL A 368 11.47 10.56 14.00
N ARG A 369 12.77 10.87 14.00
CA ARG A 369 13.75 10.24 14.88
C ARG A 369 14.54 11.33 15.59
N LEU A 370 14.27 11.51 16.87
CA LEU A 370 15.01 12.41 17.75
C LEU A 370 15.97 11.59 18.62
N THR A 371 17.26 11.87 18.54
CA THR A 371 18.29 11.29 19.41
C THR A 371 18.93 12.37 20.25
N GLY A 372 19.14 12.06 21.53
CA GLY A 372 19.92 12.90 22.44
C GLY A 372 20.94 12.05 23.18
N PHE A 373 22.15 12.57 23.33
CA PHE A 373 23.22 11.96 24.11
C PHE A 373 23.92 13.03 24.93
N THR A 374 24.20 12.74 26.20
CA THR A 374 25.00 13.61 27.06
C THR A 374 26.03 12.78 27.81
N SER A 375 27.30 13.19 27.78
CA SER A 375 28.35 12.66 28.65
C SER A 375 28.54 13.48 29.92
N TYR A 376 27.55 14.34 30.25
CA TYR A 376 27.60 15.35 31.30
C TYR A 376 28.66 16.45 31.11
N LYS A 377 29.53 16.31 30.11
CA LYS A 377 30.50 17.33 29.66
C LYS A 377 30.15 17.92 28.30
N ARG A 378 29.51 17.12 27.43
CA ARG A 378 28.98 17.56 26.14
C ARG A 378 27.57 17.02 25.93
N ALA A 379 26.78 17.77 25.16
CA ALA A 379 25.47 17.35 24.72
C ALA A 379 25.41 17.32 23.19
N GLU A 380 24.86 16.23 22.66
CA GLU A 380 24.54 16.03 21.25
C GLU A 380 23.03 15.83 21.15
N LEU A 381 22.37 16.60 20.29
CA LEU A 381 20.96 16.42 19.96
C LEU A 381 20.79 16.41 18.45
N ALA A 382 20.08 15.44 17.91
CA ALA A 382 19.86 15.33 16.47
C ALA A 382 18.43 14.88 16.18
N MET A 383 17.78 15.53 15.22
CA MET A 383 16.39 15.22 14.88
C MET A 383 16.27 15.00 13.38
N GLU A 384 16.03 13.77 12.97
CA GLU A 384 15.73 13.41 11.58
C GLU A 384 14.22 13.46 11.34
N ASN A 385 13.79 14.35 10.45
CA ASN A 385 12.41 14.43 9.98
C ASN A 385 12.37 14.02 8.52
N THR A 386 11.61 12.98 8.21
CA THR A 386 11.33 12.57 6.83
C THR A 386 9.84 12.66 6.59
N PHE A 387 9.43 13.60 5.73
CA PHE A 387 8.07 13.70 5.24
C PHE A 387 8.01 12.99 3.89
N HIS A 388 7.28 11.88 3.85
CA HIS A 388 7.14 11.07 2.65
C HIS A 388 5.76 11.29 2.03
N PHE A 389 5.76 11.66 0.75
CA PHE A 389 4.56 11.86 -0.06
C PHE A 389 4.55 10.80 -1.16
N GLN A 390 3.51 9.97 -1.18
CA GLN A 390 3.33 8.92 -2.18
C GLN A 390 2.32 9.38 -3.23
N PHE A 391 2.78 9.58 -4.46
CA PHE A 391 1.93 9.96 -5.60
C PHE A 391 1.43 8.72 -6.36
N SER A 392 2.27 7.69 -6.48
CA SER A 392 1.89 6.41 -7.08
C SER A 392 2.59 5.24 -6.37
N LYS A 393 2.35 4.00 -6.83
CA LYS A 393 3.02 2.81 -6.26
C LYS A 393 4.54 2.92 -6.29
N TYR A 394 5.09 3.59 -7.30
CA TYR A 394 6.54 3.68 -7.52
C TYR A 394 7.09 5.10 -7.39
N ILE A 395 6.24 6.13 -7.46
CA ILE A 395 6.68 7.53 -7.46
C ILE A 395 6.38 8.16 -6.10
N SER A 396 7.41 8.71 -5.47
CA SER A 396 7.31 9.41 -4.20
C SER A 396 8.19 10.66 -4.16
N CYS A 397 7.93 11.49 -3.17
CA CYS A 397 8.76 12.62 -2.80
C CYS A 397 9.08 12.55 -1.31
N ASP A 398 10.36 12.72 -0.98
CA ASP A 398 10.86 12.86 0.38
C ASP A 398 11.34 14.28 0.62
N LEU A 399 10.78 14.93 1.64
CA LEU A 399 11.36 16.12 2.26
C LEU A 399 12.07 15.69 3.53
N PHE A 400 13.39 15.85 3.56
CA PHE A 400 14.25 15.52 4.68
C PHE A 400 14.75 16.79 5.36
N ILE A 401 14.52 16.90 6.67
CA ILE A 401 14.94 18.02 7.51
C ILE A 401 15.68 17.48 8.73
N TYR A 402 16.92 17.93 8.92
CA TYR A 402 17.84 17.42 9.94
C TYR A 402 18.55 18.55 10.71
N PRO A 403 17.87 19.16 11.69
CA PRO A 403 18.53 19.98 12.69
C PRO A 403 19.32 19.10 13.66
N ARG A 404 20.54 19.55 13.96
CA ARG A 404 21.46 18.93 14.90
C ARG A 404 22.11 20.00 15.75
N PHE A 405 22.29 19.73 17.03
CA PHE A 405 23.04 20.53 17.98
C PHE A 405 24.22 19.70 18.48
N ASP A 406 25.43 20.28 18.43
CA ASP A 406 26.65 19.61 18.85
C ASP A 406 27.63 20.62 19.45
N ASP A 407 27.72 20.62 20.78
CA ASP A 407 28.59 21.53 21.56
C ASP A 407 30.07 21.07 21.58
N SER A 408 30.40 19.92 20.95
CA SER A 408 31.79 19.45 20.86
C SER A 408 32.59 20.06 19.70
N ARG A 409 31.92 20.84 18.85
CA ARG A 409 32.48 21.43 17.62
C ARG A 409 32.79 22.92 17.82
N VAL A 410 33.64 23.47 16.95
CA VAL A 410 33.89 24.92 16.93
C VAL A 410 32.58 25.66 16.65
N ARG A 411 32.30 26.67 17.48
CA ARG A 411 31.10 27.51 17.37
C ARG A 411 31.14 28.30 16.07
N ASP A 412 30.05 28.23 15.31
CA ASP A 412 29.81 29.05 14.13
C ASP A 412 29.34 30.46 14.52
N GLU A 413 29.70 31.49 13.75
CA GLU A 413 29.34 32.88 14.04
C GLU A 413 27.84 33.16 13.88
N HIS A 414 27.18 32.50 12.92
CA HIS A 414 25.77 32.74 12.60
C HIS A 414 24.83 31.72 13.26
N HIS A 415 25.23 30.45 13.34
CA HIS A 415 24.38 29.35 13.82
C HIS A 415 24.81 28.78 15.18
N ALA A 416 25.84 29.36 15.81
CA ALA A 416 26.42 28.87 17.06
C ALA A 416 26.78 27.37 16.99
N TYR A 417 26.09 26.51 17.74
CA TYR A 417 26.30 25.06 17.77
C TYR A 417 25.24 24.28 16.99
N TRP A 418 24.29 24.98 16.37
CA TRP A 418 23.26 24.37 15.53
C TRP A 418 23.78 24.14 14.11
N GLN A 419 23.46 22.98 13.59
CA GLN A 419 23.74 22.51 12.24
C GLN A 419 22.40 22.15 11.60
N PHE A 420 22.20 22.56 10.36
CA PHE A 420 20.96 22.31 9.64
C PHE A 420 21.27 21.68 8.29
N LYS A 421 20.59 20.57 7.98
CA LYS A 421 20.61 19.94 6.66
C LYS A 421 19.18 19.73 6.19
N GLU A 422 18.91 20.16 4.97
CA GLU A 422 17.62 20.01 4.30
C GLU A 422 17.84 19.54 2.87
N TYR A 423 16.96 18.66 2.38
CA TYR A 423 16.78 18.44 0.97
C TYR A 423 15.38 17.91 0.68
N MET A 424 14.85 18.29 -0.47
CA MET A 424 13.65 17.71 -1.06
C MET A 424 14.07 16.90 -2.28
N SER A 425 13.53 15.70 -2.41
CA SER A 425 13.95 14.77 -3.45
C SER A 425 12.76 13.99 -3.98
N PHE A 426 12.75 13.79 -5.29
CA PHE A 426 11.70 13.09 -6.00
C PHE A 426 12.30 11.85 -6.66
N GLY A 427 11.59 10.73 -6.61
CA GLY A 427 12.03 9.56 -7.35
C GLY A 427 11.25 8.30 -7.05
N LEU A 428 11.96 7.18 -7.15
CA LEU A 428 11.39 5.85 -7.10
C LEU A 428 11.43 5.29 -5.69
N SER A 429 10.31 4.76 -5.21
CA SER A 429 10.20 4.05 -3.93
C SER A 429 9.63 2.66 -4.11
N TYR A 430 10.23 1.69 -3.46
CA TYR A 430 9.77 0.31 -3.41
C TYR A 430 9.87 -0.24 -1.99
N SER A 431 8.75 -0.76 -1.47
CA SER A 431 8.67 -1.38 -0.15
C SER A 431 8.12 -2.79 -0.25
N PHE A 432 8.69 -3.73 0.52
CA PHE A 432 8.23 -5.12 0.62
C PHE A 432 8.23 -5.67 2.05
#